data_AF-A0A9D7GGY8-F1
#
_entry.id   AF-A0A9D7GGY8-F1
#
_cell.length_a   1.000
_cell.length_b   1.000
_cell.length_c   1.000
_cell.angle_alpha   90.00
_cell.angle_beta   90.00
_cell.angle_gamma   90.00
#
_symmetry.space_group_name_H-M   'P 1'
#
loop_
_entity.id
_entity.type
_entity.pdbx_description
1 polymer ?
#
loop_
_entity_poly.entity_id
_entity_poly.type
_entity_poly.pdbx_seq_one_letter_code
_entity_poly.pdbx_strand_id
1 'polypeptide(L)'
;MIKYFLTGIFLISWHMAFTQIIHFTDPNFKNALISSKCVDTDNDYFEDSDADLNDDGEIDVEEALKVVNLKVEQNKYKIWAASKNLLILKN
;
A
#
# COMPACT_ATOMS: atom_id res chain seq x y z
N MET A 1 42.39 13.33 -4.45
CA MET A 1 41.43 13.41 -3.32
C MET A 1 39.98 13.59 -3.79
N ILE A 2 39.68 14.58 -4.64
CA ILE A 2 38.30 14.80 -5.19
C ILE A 2 37.70 13.58 -5.91
N LYS A 3 38.49 12.79 -6.65
CA LYS A 3 38.01 11.57 -7.33
C LYS A 3 37.41 10.54 -6.36
N TYR A 4 38.08 10.29 -5.23
CA TYR A 4 37.63 9.33 -4.22
C TYR A 4 36.41 9.84 -3.45
N PHE A 5 36.32 11.17 -3.29
CA PHE A 5 35.18 11.84 -2.66
C PHE A 5 33.91 11.69 -3.51
N LEU A 6 34.00 11.91 -4.83
CA LEU A 6 32.86 11.75 -5.75
C LEU A 6 32.42 10.28 -5.88
N THR A 7 33.35 9.33 -5.94
CA THR A 7 33.00 7.90 -5.91
C THR A 7 32.38 7.48 -4.58
N GLY A 8 32.80 8.09 -3.46
CA GLY A 8 32.18 7.87 -2.16
C GLY A 8 30.71 8.31 -2.14
N ILE A 9 30.41 9.51 -2.65
CA ILE A 9 29.04 10.02 -2.75
C ILE A 9 28.15 9.13 -3.63
N PHE A 10 28.67 8.68 -4.78
CA PHE A 10 27.93 7.81 -5.70
C PHE A 10 27.54 6.45 -5.09
N LEU A 11 28.42 5.87 -4.27
CA LEU A 11 28.15 4.59 -3.59
C LEU A 11 27.09 4.74 -2.48
N ILE A 12 27.06 5.88 -1.79
CA ILE A 12 26.09 6.14 -0.71
C ILE A 12 24.70 6.42 -1.30
N SER A 13 24.60 7.14 -2.41
CA SER A 13 23.30 7.41 -3.07
C SER A 13 22.59 6.17 -3.57
N TRP A 14 23.32 5.11 -3.94
CA TRP A 14 22.73 3.86 -4.41
C TRP A 14 21.97 3.11 -3.31
N HIS A 15 22.41 3.23 -2.06
CA HIS A 15 21.80 2.51 -0.94
C HIS A 15 20.48 3.12 -0.46
N MET A 16 20.28 4.43 -0.67
CA MET A 16 19.04 5.14 -0.29
C MET A 16 17.85 4.83 -1.22
N ALA A 17 18.08 4.13 -2.34
CA ALA A 17 17.03 3.83 -3.32
C ALA A 17 16.33 2.48 -3.10
N PHE A 18 16.76 1.68 -2.12
CA PHE A 18 16.17 0.39 -1.81
C PHE A 18 15.29 0.48 -0.57
N THR A 19 14.07 0.94 -0.77
CA THR A 19 13.00 0.74 0.21
C THR A 19 12.61 -0.75 0.24
N GLN A 20 12.17 -1.25 1.39
CA GLN A 20 11.78 -2.66 1.55
C GLN A 20 10.29 -2.81 1.28
N ILE A 21 9.93 -3.55 0.23
CA ILE A 21 8.53 -3.86 -0.08
C ILE A 21 7.97 -4.87 0.94
N ILE A 22 6.81 -4.56 1.50
CA ILE A 22 6.10 -5.42 2.45
C ILE A 22 5.27 -6.45 1.68
N HIS A 23 5.51 -7.74 1.95
CA HIS A 23 4.75 -8.82 1.32
C HIS A 23 3.51 -9.18 2.15
N PHE A 24 2.32 -8.97 1.58
CA PHE A 24 1.04 -9.37 2.20
C PHE A 24 0.59 -10.75 1.71
N THR A 25 0.23 -11.63 2.64
CA THR A 25 -0.30 -12.97 2.30
C THR A 25 -1.77 -12.93 1.85
N ASP A 26 -2.54 -11.92 2.26
CA ASP A 26 -3.92 -11.71 1.80
C ASP A 26 -3.97 -10.65 0.70
N PRO A 27 -4.19 -11.05 -0.57
CA PRO A 27 -4.23 -10.11 -1.68
C PRO A 27 -5.43 -9.15 -1.60
N ASN A 28 -6.53 -9.52 -0.94
CA ASN A 28 -7.66 -8.62 -0.76
C ASN A 28 -7.32 -7.53 0.26
N PHE A 29 -6.53 -7.86 1.28
CA PHE A 29 -6.04 -6.88 2.23
C PHE A 29 -5.08 -5.90 1.56
N LYS A 30 -4.11 -6.38 0.77
CA LYS A 30 -3.23 -5.49 -0.03
C LYS A 30 -4.06 -4.57 -0.92
N ASN A 31 -5.02 -5.13 -1.65
CA ASN A 31 -5.89 -4.34 -2.53
C ASN A 31 -6.65 -3.25 -1.76
N ALA A 32 -7.15 -3.55 -0.56
CA ALA A 32 -7.82 -2.53 0.26
C ALA A 32 -6.85 -1.39 0.66
N LEU A 33 -5.60 -1.71 0.97
CA LEU A 33 -4.58 -0.72 1.35
C LEU A 33 -4.17 0.21 0.20
N ILE A 34 -4.17 -0.26 -1.05
CA ILE A 34 -3.75 0.53 -2.22
C ILE A 34 -4.92 1.17 -2.98
N SER A 35 -6.17 0.84 -2.65
CA SER A 35 -7.33 1.24 -3.46
C SER A 35 -8.45 1.92 -2.66
N SER A 36 -8.29 2.08 -1.36
CA SER A 36 -9.31 2.68 -0.51
C SER A 36 -8.69 3.68 0.45
N LYS A 37 -9.43 4.76 0.72
CA LYS A 37 -9.03 5.73 1.75
C LYS A 37 -9.09 5.04 3.10
N CYS A 38 -7.93 4.69 3.63
CA CYS A 38 -7.76 3.94 4.87
C CYS A 38 -6.76 4.57 5.85
N VAL A 39 -6.07 5.62 5.42
CA VAL A 39 -5.08 6.39 6.18
C VAL A 39 -5.61 7.80 6.38
N ASP A 40 -5.40 8.33 7.58
CA ASP A 40 -5.61 9.73 7.94
C ASP A 40 -4.26 10.45 7.91
N THR A 41 -4.06 11.33 6.91
CA THR A 41 -2.78 12.04 6.70
C THR A 41 -2.75 13.45 7.29
N ASP A 42 -3.90 14.05 7.61
CA ASP A 42 -4.01 15.41 8.13
C ASP A 42 -4.41 15.49 9.63
N ASN A 43 -4.65 14.34 10.26
CA ASN A 43 -5.06 14.15 11.65
C ASN A 43 -6.43 14.75 11.98
N ASP A 44 -7.36 14.80 11.01
CA ASP A 44 -8.73 15.23 11.23
C ASP A 44 -9.67 14.11 11.74
N TYR A 45 -9.13 12.90 11.96
CA TYR A 45 -9.81 11.66 12.34
C TYR A 45 -10.66 11.02 11.23
N PHE A 46 -10.52 11.46 9.98
CA PHE A 46 -11.15 10.87 8.81
C PHE A 46 -10.09 10.34 7.84
N GLU A 47 -10.36 9.20 7.20
CA GLU A 47 -9.43 8.65 6.24
C GLU A 47 -9.50 9.41 4.91
N ASP A 48 -8.37 9.99 4.49
CA ASP A 48 -8.26 10.87 3.34
C ASP A 48 -7.40 10.29 2.21
N SER A 49 -6.53 9.32 2.51
CA SER A 49 -5.59 8.68 1.58
C SER A 49 -5.59 7.15 1.70
N ASP A 50 -5.17 6.46 0.65
CA ASP A 50 -4.71 5.08 0.74
C ASP A 50 -3.29 5.01 1.36
N ALA A 51 -2.81 3.79 1.59
CA ALA A 51 -1.51 3.55 2.21
C ALA A 51 -0.33 3.55 1.21
N ASP A 52 -0.61 3.56 -0.10
CA ASP A 52 0.37 3.63 -1.19
C ASP A 52 0.66 5.11 -1.49
N LEU A 53 1.56 5.70 -0.70
CA LEU A 53 1.74 7.16 -0.69
C LEU A 53 2.51 7.68 -1.92
N ASN A 54 3.10 6.78 -2.70
CA ASN A 54 3.85 7.12 -3.91
C ASN A 54 3.16 6.63 -5.22
N ASP A 55 2.00 5.97 -5.11
CA ASP A 55 1.19 5.42 -6.19
C ASP A 55 1.92 4.40 -7.08
N ASP A 56 2.82 3.57 -6.54
CA ASP A 56 3.58 2.57 -7.30
C ASP A 56 2.95 1.16 -7.33
N GLY A 57 1.87 0.94 -6.57
CA GLY A 57 1.13 -0.31 -6.47
C GLY A 57 1.72 -1.33 -5.48
N GLU A 58 2.79 -0.97 -4.78
CA GLU A 58 3.37 -1.70 -3.66
C GLU A 58 3.19 -0.89 -2.37
N ILE A 59 3.45 -1.53 -1.22
CA ILE A 59 3.57 -0.80 0.05
C ILE A 59 4.95 -1.11 0.59
N ASP A 60 5.73 -0.08 0.83
CA ASP A 60 7.06 -0.19 1.39
C ASP A 60 7.11 0.11 2.90
N VAL A 61 8.26 -0.12 3.52
CA VAL A 61 8.45 0.13 4.96
C VAL A 61 8.37 1.63 5.28
N GLU A 62 8.80 2.52 4.39
CA GLU A 62 8.73 3.97 4.62
C GLU A 62 7.28 4.49 4.63
N GLU A 63 6.43 3.95 3.76
CA GLU A 63 5.01 4.20 3.68
C GLU A 63 4.29 3.67 4.91
N ALA A 64 4.56 2.42 5.29
CA ALA A 64 3.98 1.82 6.50
C ALA A 64 4.35 2.60 7.77
N LEU A 65 5.56 3.17 7.84
CA LEU A 65 5.99 4.02 8.96
C LEU A 65 5.27 5.38 9.02
N LYS A 66 4.72 5.86 7.91
CA LYS A 66 3.95 7.13 7.84
C LYS A 66 2.49 6.93 8.23
N VAL A 67 1.96 5.71 8.16
CA VAL A 67 0.60 5.39 8.58
C VAL A 67 0.49 5.42 10.11
N VAL A 68 -0.13 6.47 10.65
CA VAL A 68 -0.35 6.62 12.10
C VAL A 68 -1.65 5.95 12.55
N ASN A 69 -2.71 6.11 11.76
CA ASN A 69 -4.02 5.49 11.99
C ASN A 69 -4.44 4.73 10.74
N LEU A 70 -4.88 3.49 10.93
CA LEU A 70 -5.33 2.62 9.85
C LEU A 70 -6.76 2.15 10.11
N LYS A 71 -7.67 2.49 9.20
CA LYS A 71 -9.04 1.96 9.19
C LYS A 71 -9.30 1.28 7.87
N VAL A 72 -9.26 -0.06 7.91
CA VAL A 72 -9.54 -0.90 6.75
C VAL A 72 -10.88 -1.61 6.97
N GLU A 73 -11.86 -1.26 6.14
CA GLU A 73 -13.12 -1.99 6.10
C GLU A 73 -12.99 -3.19 5.16
N GLN A 74 -12.98 -4.40 5.71
CA GLN A 74 -13.29 -5.58 4.91
C GLN A 74 -14.76 -5.51 4.51
N ASN A 75 -15.12 -4.92 3.36
CA ASN A 75 -16.29 -5.36 2.55
C ASN A 75 -16.59 -4.45 1.34
N LYS A 76 -16.50 -5.03 0.12
CA LYS A 76 -17.39 -4.63 -0.99
C LYS A 76 -17.73 -5.70 -2.05
N TYR A 77 -17.30 -6.96 -1.91
CA TYR A 77 -17.61 -8.03 -2.89
C TYR A 77 -18.32 -9.27 -2.34
N LYS A 78 -18.82 -9.28 -1.09
CA LYS A 78 -19.71 -10.37 -0.62
C LYS A 78 -21.01 -10.49 -1.45
N ILE A 79 -21.35 -9.48 -2.24
CA ILE A 79 -22.57 -9.44 -3.05
C ILE A 79 -22.40 -10.18 -4.40
N TRP A 80 -21.19 -10.24 -4.97
CA TRP A 80 -20.98 -10.86 -6.30
C TRP A 80 -20.75 -12.38 -6.22
N ALA A 81 -20.21 -12.90 -5.12
CA ALA A 81 -20.07 -14.34 -4.89
C ALA A 81 -21.43 -15.03 -4.61
N ALA A 82 -22.35 -14.35 -3.92
CA ALA A 82 -23.71 -14.84 -3.70
C ALA A 82 -24.58 -14.79 -4.98
N SER A 83 -24.37 -13.77 -5.83
CA SER A 83 -25.14 -13.61 -7.08
C SER A 83 -24.80 -14.66 -8.15
N LYS A 84 -23.53 -15.08 -8.28
CA LYS A 84 -23.14 -16.10 -9.27
C LYS A 84 -23.75 -17.48 -9.00
N ASN A 85 -23.98 -17.85 -7.74
CA ASN A 85 -24.62 -19.14 -7.40
C ASN A 85 -26.15 -19.12 -7.55
N LEU A 86 -26.78 -17.94 -7.67
CA LEU A 86 -28.24 -17.83 -7.86
C LEU A 86 -28.66 -17.97 -9.34
N LEU A 87 -27.72 -17.75 -10.28
CA LEU A 87 -27.95 -17.88 -11.73
C LEU A 87 -27.86 -19.33 -12.23
N ILE A 88 -27.29 -20.24 -11.43
CA ILE A 88 -27.11 -21.66 -11.79
C ILE A 88 -28.26 -22.55 -11.29
N LEU A 89 -29.23 -21.98 -10.56
CA LEU A 89 -30.39 -22.70 -10.00
C LEU A 89 -31.72 -22.31 -10.67
N LYS A 90 -31.68 -21.61 -11.80
CA LYS A 90 -32.88 -21.16 -12.54
C LYS A 90 -33.05 -21.77 -13.93
N ASN A 91 -32.31 -22.82 -14.28
CA ASN A 91 -32.54 -23.64 -15.47
C ASN A 91 -32.81 -25.09 -15.08
#